data_AF-W2I0U0-F1
#
_entry.id   AF-W2I0U0-F1
#
_cell.length_a   1.000
_cell.length_b   1.000
_cell.length_c   1.000
_cell.angle_alpha   90.00
_cell.angle_beta   90.00
_cell.angle_gamma   90.00
#
_symmetry.space_group_name_H-M   'P 1'
#
loop_
_entity.id
_entity.type
_entity.pdbx_description
1 polymer ?
#
loop_
_entity_poly.entity_id
_entity_poly.type
_entity_poly.pdbx_seq_one_letter_code
_entity_poly.pdbx_strand_id
1 'polypeptide(L)'
;MVSPAHHAARGASAALITATVLANLMHNRKVLVTLLRRRALTQLTLAKPSRNAAAIAIFIGVFRYLQRSASVRSNSVNTVTTSPKPPRIPGAVLASAVASGLGTACLSPKARPALISLLSTNAASQLVRDLIEKHPELHVFKPLELLMFMTAVGWIYYSGFFHPESYQRSHMRLILKYVLLTQPMASELQDQYRLGLNPNPCSMRHKGMSCNQFARSDFLPRVTSEAFRLYFPVHFSAWLFAQRLAKVRSRPMSTRLRRFVAKLLRSTAYFTTFVYVGWVLSCHMGKFGDRSITHRKLQFFLGGALPSLAIFIESPSRRRPIGLILTSYVLVSMGNVAFRRIPWLQPGASPVRGVLEAGCAAAAVAATISASLESNHLIRRILLGELEARSLQQQLKEAEPSAELAENKEPPRDGY
;
A
#
# COMPACT_ATOMS: atom_id res chain seq x y z
N MET A 1 20.91 33.39 -4.60
CA MET A 1 20.08 32.36 -3.93
C MET A 1 18.63 32.50 -4.40
N VAL A 2 17.95 31.41 -4.77
CA VAL A 2 16.53 31.46 -5.18
C VAL A 2 15.63 31.50 -3.93
N SER A 3 14.66 32.42 -3.89
CA SER A 3 13.69 32.58 -2.80
C SER A 3 12.92 31.27 -2.51
N PRO A 4 12.70 30.92 -1.22
CA PRO A 4 11.88 29.77 -0.84
C PRO A 4 10.49 29.76 -1.48
N ALA A 5 9.87 30.95 -1.63
CA ALA A 5 8.56 31.10 -2.24
C ALA A 5 8.56 30.70 -3.73
N HIS A 6 9.59 31.12 -4.49
CA HIS A 6 9.71 30.79 -5.91
C HIS A 6 9.93 29.28 -6.14
N HIS A 7 10.70 28.65 -5.25
CA HIS A 7 10.95 27.20 -5.30
C HIS A 7 9.69 26.37 -4.98
N ALA A 8 8.93 26.81 -3.98
CA ALA A 8 7.65 26.20 -3.60
C ALA A 8 6.61 26.36 -4.72
N ALA A 9 6.47 27.57 -5.27
CA ALA A 9 5.53 27.86 -6.36
C ALA A 9 5.81 27.00 -7.61
N ARG A 10 7.08 26.86 -8.01
CA ARG A 10 7.48 25.98 -9.13
C ARG A 10 7.14 24.51 -8.86
N GLY A 11 7.40 24.01 -7.66
CA GLY A 11 7.10 22.64 -7.27
C GLY A 11 5.60 22.33 -7.27
N ALA A 12 4.82 23.20 -6.63
CA ALA A 12 3.35 23.08 -6.57
C ALA A 12 2.73 23.16 -7.98
N SER A 13 3.18 24.11 -8.81
CA SER A 13 2.68 24.28 -10.17
C SER A 13 2.98 23.06 -11.04
N ALA A 14 4.21 22.54 -11.00
CA ALA A 14 4.59 21.33 -11.75
C ALA A 14 3.77 20.10 -11.32
N ALA A 15 3.53 19.93 -10.02
CA ALA A 15 2.71 18.86 -9.49
C ALA A 15 1.25 18.98 -9.94
N LEU A 16 0.68 20.19 -9.88
CA LEU A 16 -0.69 20.46 -10.30
C LEU A 16 -0.88 20.21 -11.80
N ILE A 17 0.04 20.70 -12.64
CA ILE A 17 0.00 20.49 -14.09
C ILE A 17 0.09 19.00 -14.40
N THR A 18 1.05 18.28 -13.82
CA THR A 18 1.24 16.85 -14.05
C THR A 18 0.01 16.05 -13.64
N ALA A 19 -0.57 16.34 -12.47
CA ALA A 19 -1.75 15.65 -11.98
C ALA A 19 -3.00 15.96 -12.83
N THR A 20 -3.13 17.20 -13.31
CA THR A 20 -4.25 17.61 -14.17
C THR A 20 -4.15 16.96 -15.55
N VAL A 21 -2.95 16.89 -16.13
CA VAL A 21 -2.69 16.16 -17.37
C VAL A 21 -2.99 14.67 -17.20
N LEU A 22 -2.51 14.04 -16.13
CA LEU A 22 -2.75 12.61 -15.86
C LEU A 22 -4.25 12.31 -15.68
N ALA A 23 -4.96 13.14 -14.91
CA ALA A 23 -6.40 13.01 -14.70
C ALA A 23 -7.19 13.13 -16.02
N ASN A 24 -6.83 14.11 -16.87
CA ASN A 24 -7.43 14.28 -18.19
C ASN A 24 -7.14 13.09 -19.12
N LEU A 25 -5.90 12.57 -19.12
CA LEU A 25 -5.53 11.38 -19.91
C LEU A 25 -6.28 10.12 -19.46
N MET A 26 -6.47 9.94 -18.15
CA MET A 26 -7.17 8.78 -17.60
C MET A 26 -8.68 8.82 -17.83
N HIS A 27 -9.28 10.02 -17.81
CA HIS A 27 -10.70 10.22 -18.04
C HIS A 27 -11.05 10.13 -19.54
N ASN A 28 -10.19 10.70 -20.40
CA ASN A 28 -10.35 10.68 -21.84
C ASN A 28 -9.48 9.61 -22.51
N ARG A 29 -9.75 8.32 -22.21
CA ARG A 29 -9.03 7.19 -22.83
C ARG A 29 -9.09 7.19 -24.36
N LYS A 30 -10.17 7.73 -24.93
CA LYS A 30 -10.34 7.94 -26.38
C LYS A 30 -9.38 9.00 -26.93
N VAL A 31 -9.08 10.06 -26.16
CA VAL A 31 -8.16 11.14 -26.56
C VAL A 31 -6.72 10.63 -26.71
N LEU A 32 -6.30 9.67 -25.89
CA LEU A 32 -4.99 9.00 -26.07
C LEU A 32 -4.91 8.26 -27.42
N VAL A 33 -5.99 7.58 -27.81
CA VAL A 33 -6.08 6.85 -29.09
C VAL A 33 -6.13 7.82 -30.28
N THR A 34 -6.83 8.96 -30.18
CA THR A 34 -6.83 10.01 -31.22
C THR A 34 -5.52 10.79 -31.29
N LEU A 35 -4.86 11.06 -30.16
CA LEU A 35 -3.52 11.67 -30.10
C LEU A 35 -2.48 10.75 -30.76
N LEU A 36 -2.56 9.44 -30.49
CA LEU A 36 -1.71 8.44 -31.15
C LEU A 36 -2.05 8.26 -32.63
N ARG A 37 -3.30 8.52 -33.04
CA ARG A 37 -3.75 8.45 -34.46
C ARG A 37 -3.50 9.71 -35.28
N ARG A 38 -2.78 10.73 -34.77
CA ARG A 38 -2.35 11.93 -35.51
C ARG A 38 -3.45 12.50 -36.43
N ARG A 39 -4.59 12.92 -35.87
CA ARG A 39 -5.52 13.81 -36.59
C ARG A 39 -6.26 14.68 -35.59
N ALA A 40 -5.89 15.96 -35.59
CA ALA A 40 -6.47 17.09 -34.86
C ALA A 40 -6.38 17.07 -33.31
N LEU A 41 -5.68 18.07 -32.76
CA LEU A 41 -5.82 18.52 -31.38
C LEU A 41 -7.18 19.21 -31.24
N THR A 42 -8.22 18.48 -30.85
CA THR A 42 -9.46 19.11 -30.39
C THR A 42 -9.19 19.94 -29.13
N GLN A 43 -9.87 21.09 -28.99
CA GLN A 43 -9.79 21.98 -27.84
C GLN A 43 -9.89 21.18 -26.53
N LEU A 44 -8.77 21.05 -25.82
CA LEU A 44 -8.71 20.39 -24.53
C LEU A 44 -9.35 21.34 -23.50
N THR A 45 -10.61 21.09 -23.14
CA THR A 45 -11.23 21.75 -21.99
C THR A 45 -10.48 21.32 -20.73
N LEU A 46 -9.71 22.24 -20.14
CA LEU A 46 -8.99 21.98 -18.90
C LEU A 46 -10.00 21.68 -17.78
N ALA A 47 -10.15 20.41 -17.40
CA ALA A 47 -10.94 20.05 -16.25
C ALA A 47 -10.33 20.67 -14.97
N LYS A 48 -11.19 21.17 -14.08
CA LYS A 48 -10.75 21.70 -12.77
C LYS A 48 -9.91 20.62 -12.04
N PRO A 49 -8.77 20.98 -11.43
CA PRO A 49 -7.93 20.03 -10.73
C PRO A 49 -8.73 19.34 -9.62
N SER A 50 -8.64 18.01 -9.55
CA SER A 50 -9.32 17.26 -8.50
C SER A 50 -8.81 17.69 -7.11
N ARG A 51 -9.64 17.56 -6.07
CA ARG A 51 -9.23 17.80 -4.68
C ARG A 51 -7.97 17.03 -4.28
N ASN A 52 -7.77 15.84 -4.85
CA ASN A 52 -6.58 15.03 -4.64
C ASN A 52 -5.33 15.65 -5.29
N ALA A 53 -5.46 16.19 -6.51
CA ALA A 53 -4.37 16.90 -7.17
C ALA A 53 -3.99 18.17 -6.40
N ALA A 54 -4.98 18.92 -5.90
CA ALA A 54 -4.75 20.08 -5.06
C ALA A 54 -4.04 19.71 -3.74
N ALA A 55 -4.48 18.65 -3.06
CA ALA A 55 -3.84 18.16 -1.84
C ALA A 55 -2.36 17.78 -2.05
N ILE A 56 -2.03 17.09 -3.15
CA ILE A 56 -0.65 16.74 -3.50
C ILE A 56 0.19 18.00 -3.79
N ALA A 57 -0.37 18.96 -4.53
CA ALA A 57 0.32 20.22 -4.84
C ALA A 57 0.59 21.04 -3.57
N ILE A 58 -0.39 21.11 -2.66
CA ILE A 58 -0.24 21.77 -1.35
C ILE A 58 0.83 21.07 -0.52
N PHE A 59 0.82 19.74 -0.46
CA PHE A 59 1.85 18.98 0.24
C PHE A 59 3.26 19.34 -0.28
N ILE A 60 3.48 19.27 -1.59
CA ILE A 60 4.79 19.54 -2.20
C ILE A 60 5.20 21.00 -1.99
N GLY A 61 4.28 21.95 -2.18
CA GLY A 61 4.54 23.38 -2.03
C GLY A 61 4.93 23.75 -0.60
N VAL A 62 4.11 23.35 0.37
CA VAL A 62 4.37 23.63 1.81
C VAL A 62 5.64 22.95 2.28
N PHE A 63 5.86 21.69 1.90
CA PHE A 63 7.07 20.96 2.26
C PHE A 63 8.32 21.70 1.77
N ARG A 64 8.36 22.06 0.48
CA ARG A 64 9.49 22.78 -0.14
C ARG A 64 9.73 24.14 0.51
N TYR A 65 8.67 24.87 0.83
CA TYR A 65 8.79 26.18 1.47
C TYR A 65 9.43 26.07 2.86
N LEU A 66 8.91 25.16 3.70
CA LEU A 66 9.35 25.00 5.08
C LEU A 66 10.74 24.38 5.19
N GLN A 67 11.03 23.32 4.42
CA GLN A 67 12.35 22.69 4.42
C GLN A 67 13.43 23.66 3.92
N ARG A 68 13.15 24.46 2.88
CA ARG A 68 14.13 25.42 2.37
C ARG A 68 14.33 26.61 3.32
N SER A 69 13.27 27.07 3.96
CA SER A 69 13.38 28.10 5.01
C SER A 69 14.22 27.62 6.18
N ALA A 70 14.05 26.36 6.60
CA ALA A 70 14.87 25.75 7.65
C ALA A 70 16.33 25.55 7.22
N SER A 71 16.56 25.15 5.97
CA SER A 71 17.92 25.00 5.42
C SER A 71 18.66 26.34 5.33
N VAL A 72 18.01 27.42 4.88
CA VAL A 72 18.61 28.77 4.85
C VAL A 72 18.96 29.24 6.26
N ARG A 73 18.06 29.02 7.24
CA ARG A 73 18.32 29.35 8.64
C ARG A 73 19.48 28.53 9.22
N SER A 74 19.54 27.23 8.96
CA SER A 74 20.63 26.36 9.42
C SER A 74 21.98 26.77 8.83
N ASN A 75 22.03 27.13 7.54
CA ASN A 75 23.27 27.59 6.91
C ASN A 75 23.76 28.94 7.47
N SER A 76 22.85 29.78 7.97
CA SER A 76 23.17 31.03 8.66
C SER A 76 23.63 30.85 10.11
N VAL A 77 23.34 29.71 10.73
CA VAL A 77 23.67 29.41 12.14
C VAL A 77 24.94 28.57 12.24
N ASN A 78 25.21 27.70 11.26
CA ASN A 78 26.44 26.89 11.19
C ASN A 78 27.73 27.73 11.02
N THR A 79 27.62 29.05 10.86
CA THR A 79 28.75 29.98 10.96
C THR A 79 29.14 30.32 12.40
N VAL A 80 28.42 29.86 13.44
CA VAL A 80 28.62 30.35 14.83
C VAL A 80 28.77 29.27 15.91
N THR A 81 28.40 27.99 15.72
CA THR A 81 28.52 27.00 16.82
C THR A 81 28.91 25.58 16.41
N THR A 82 29.82 25.00 17.20
CA THR A 82 30.34 23.63 17.18
C THR A 82 29.53 22.71 18.11
N SER A 83 28.44 22.11 17.64
CA SER A 83 27.75 20.97 18.28
C SER A 83 26.75 20.31 17.32
N PRO A 84 26.16 19.15 17.69
CA PRO A 84 26.43 17.81 17.16
C PRO A 84 25.99 17.66 15.69
N LYS A 85 26.47 16.61 15.00
CA LYS A 85 26.18 16.30 13.58
C LYS A 85 24.76 16.75 13.18
N PRO A 86 24.62 17.83 12.38
CA PRO A 86 23.32 18.36 12.06
C PRO A 86 22.50 17.29 11.30
N PRO A 87 21.17 17.26 11.48
CA PRO A 87 20.32 16.34 10.74
C PRO A 87 20.59 16.50 9.24
N ARG A 88 20.79 15.39 8.53
CA ARG A 88 21.14 15.36 7.09
C ARG A 88 20.23 16.24 6.22
N ILE A 89 18.97 16.43 6.63
CA ILE A 89 18.01 17.35 6.00
C ILE A 89 17.33 18.20 7.08
N PRO A 90 17.81 19.44 7.33
CA PRO A 90 17.24 20.32 8.34
C PRO A 90 15.76 20.60 8.09
N GLY A 91 14.92 20.43 9.12
CA GLY A 91 13.49 20.78 9.08
C GLY A 91 12.59 19.85 8.26
N ALA A 92 13.10 18.78 7.65
CA ALA A 92 12.30 17.87 6.82
C ALA A 92 11.13 17.22 7.58
N VAL A 93 11.35 16.82 8.83
CA VAL A 93 10.33 16.19 9.68
C VAL A 93 9.17 17.16 9.93
N LEU A 94 9.46 18.37 10.43
CA LEU A 94 8.46 19.41 10.67
C LEU A 94 7.75 19.83 9.38
N ALA A 95 8.50 20.07 8.30
CA ALA A 95 7.95 20.43 7.00
C ALA A 95 6.98 19.36 6.49
N SER A 96 7.33 18.08 6.67
CA SER A 96 6.48 16.96 6.26
C SER A 96 5.23 16.81 7.11
N ALA A 97 5.32 17.06 8.42
CA ALA A 97 4.18 16.99 9.34
C ALA A 97 3.14 18.07 8.99
N VAL A 98 3.60 19.32 8.80
CA VAL A 98 2.72 20.44 8.44
C VAL A 98 2.13 20.25 7.04
N ALA A 99 2.97 19.88 6.06
CA ALA A 99 2.51 19.64 4.70
C ALA A 99 1.49 18.50 4.60
N SER A 100 1.68 17.40 5.33
CA SER A 100 0.76 16.26 5.30
C SER A 100 -0.54 16.55 6.05
N GLY A 101 -0.50 17.28 7.17
CA GLY A 101 -1.70 17.75 7.86
C GLY A 101 -2.57 18.63 6.95
N LEU A 102 -1.97 19.66 6.33
CA LEU A 102 -2.67 20.57 5.41
C LEU A 102 -3.16 19.85 4.15
N GLY A 103 -2.32 19.01 3.55
CA GLY A 103 -2.69 18.19 2.39
C GLY A 103 -3.88 17.28 2.69
N THR A 104 -3.91 16.65 3.88
CA THR A 104 -5.00 15.76 4.30
C THR A 104 -6.32 16.52 4.51
N ALA A 105 -6.26 17.73 5.06
CA ALA A 105 -7.43 18.60 5.17
C ALA A 105 -8.05 18.92 3.80
N CYS A 106 -7.23 19.05 2.76
CA CYS A 106 -7.68 19.30 1.38
C CYS A 106 -8.20 18.06 0.64
N LEU A 107 -7.93 16.84 1.14
CA LEU A 107 -8.46 15.60 0.56
C LEU A 107 -9.96 15.49 0.79
N SER A 108 -10.64 14.83 -0.16
CA SER A 108 -12.05 14.48 0.04
C SER A 108 -12.20 13.54 1.24
N PRO A 109 -13.16 13.75 2.16
CA PRO A 109 -13.33 12.90 3.34
C PRO A 109 -13.45 11.40 3.02
N LYS A 110 -14.08 11.05 1.90
CA LYS A 110 -14.21 9.65 1.44
C LYS A 110 -12.87 8.97 1.10
N ALA A 111 -11.84 9.73 0.72
CA ALA A 111 -10.54 9.20 0.35
C ALA A 111 -9.53 9.16 1.50
N ARG A 112 -9.77 9.92 2.58
CA ARG A 112 -8.84 10.06 3.72
C ARG A 112 -8.58 8.73 4.44
N PRO A 113 -9.59 7.91 4.80
CA PRO A 113 -9.34 6.69 5.59
C PRO A 113 -8.37 5.72 4.91
N ALA A 114 -8.48 5.51 3.60
CA ALA A 114 -7.60 4.63 2.86
C ALA A 114 -6.16 5.14 2.83
N LEU A 115 -5.97 6.45 2.58
CA LEU A 115 -4.63 7.04 2.58
C LEU A 115 -4.00 7.00 3.97
N ILE A 116 -4.74 7.42 5.00
CA ILE A 116 -4.26 7.47 6.38
C ILE A 116 -3.91 6.07 6.84
N SER A 117 -4.77 5.09 6.58
CA SER A 117 -4.48 3.71 6.96
C SER A 117 -3.21 3.19 6.29
N LEU A 118 -2.99 3.48 5.01
CA LEU A 118 -1.76 3.10 4.31
C LEU A 118 -0.52 3.75 4.93
N LEU A 119 -0.59 5.07 5.18
CA LEU A 119 0.51 5.84 5.77
C LEU A 119 0.83 5.35 7.19
N SER A 120 -0.18 5.23 8.05
CA SER A 120 -0.03 4.78 9.43
C SER A 120 0.45 3.33 9.51
N THR A 121 -0.04 2.44 8.63
CA THR A 121 0.44 1.04 8.59
C THR A 121 1.90 0.97 8.15
N ASN A 122 2.30 1.77 7.15
CA ASN A 122 3.69 1.86 6.73
C ASN A 122 4.58 2.40 7.86
N ALA A 123 4.15 3.47 8.53
CA ALA A 123 4.88 4.06 9.65
C ALA A 123 5.03 3.09 10.81
N ALA A 124 3.95 2.45 11.24
CA ALA A 124 4.00 1.42 12.28
C ALA A 124 4.92 0.26 11.90
N SER A 125 4.84 -0.23 10.65
CA SER A 125 5.73 -1.29 10.16
C SER A 125 7.20 -0.87 10.14
N GLN A 126 7.52 0.39 9.84
CA GLN A 126 8.89 0.90 9.91
C GLN A 126 9.37 0.99 11.37
N LEU A 127 8.58 1.61 12.24
CA LEU A 127 8.91 1.76 13.67
C LEU A 127 9.13 0.41 14.37
N VAL A 128 8.28 -0.58 14.09
CA VAL A 128 8.43 -1.95 14.64
C VAL A 128 9.74 -2.58 14.18
N ARG A 129 10.13 -2.39 12.91
CA ARG A 129 11.40 -2.90 12.40
C ARG A 129 12.59 -2.21 13.03
N ASP A 130 12.56 -0.89 13.11
CA ASP A 130 13.62 -0.11 13.74
C ASP A 130 13.78 -0.50 15.22
N LEU A 131 12.68 -0.83 15.89
CA LEU A 131 12.70 -1.34 17.26
C LEU A 131 13.34 -2.73 17.34
N ILE A 132 12.95 -3.68 16.47
CA ILE A 132 13.54 -5.03 16.42
C ILE A 132 15.03 -5.00 16.02
N GLU A 133 15.42 -4.07 15.15
CA GLU A 133 16.81 -3.89 14.74
C GLU A 133 17.66 -3.32 15.90
N LYS A 134 17.10 -2.44 16.73
CA LYS A 134 17.77 -1.91 17.94
C LYS A 134 17.83 -2.90 19.10
N HIS A 135 16.84 -3.80 19.19
CA HIS A 135 16.64 -4.72 20.30
C HIS A 135 16.56 -6.17 19.78
N PRO A 136 17.71 -6.85 19.61
CA PRO A 136 17.75 -8.22 19.08
C PRO A 136 16.88 -9.22 19.85
N GLU A 137 16.68 -9.02 21.15
CA GLU A 137 15.77 -9.78 22.01
C GLU A 137 14.32 -9.82 21.50
N LEU A 138 13.89 -8.80 20.75
CA LEU A 138 12.56 -8.71 20.16
C LEU A 138 12.40 -9.53 18.88
N HIS A 139 13.45 -10.24 18.43
CA HIS A 139 13.37 -11.11 17.25
C HIS A 139 12.31 -12.21 17.38
N VAL A 140 11.98 -12.62 18.61
CA VAL A 140 10.89 -13.55 18.91
C VAL A 140 9.52 -13.06 18.40
N PHE A 141 9.34 -11.74 18.21
CA PHE A 141 8.10 -11.15 17.72
C PHE A 141 7.98 -11.08 16.19
N LYS A 142 8.98 -11.53 15.42
CA LYS A 142 8.88 -11.61 13.95
C LYS A 142 7.62 -12.36 13.44
N PRO A 143 7.16 -13.46 14.07
CA PRO A 143 5.92 -14.13 13.69
C PRO A 143 4.67 -13.27 13.82
N LEU A 144 4.70 -12.18 14.60
CA LEU A 144 3.56 -11.29 14.78
C LEU A 144 3.16 -10.60 13.47
N GLU A 145 4.10 -10.31 12.57
CA GLU A 145 3.77 -9.80 11.23
C GLU A 145 2.92 -10.80 10.42
N LEU A 146 3.24 -12.10 10.53
CA LEU A 146 2.47 -13.15 9.90
C LEU A 146 1.09 -13.30 10.54
N LEU A 147 1.00 -13.24 11.87
CA LEU A 147 -0.28 -13.29 12.57
C LEU A 147 -1.16 -12.09 12.19
N MET A 148 -0.59 -10.89 12.09
CA MET A 148 -1.29 -9.70 11.60
C MET A 148 -1.75 -9.85 10.15
N PHE A 149 -0.95 -10.51 9.32
CA PHE A 149 -1.34 -10.83 7.95
C PHE A 149 -2.51 -11.84 7.92
N MET A 150 -2.43 -12.91 8.71
CA MET A 150 -3.48 -13.92 8.83
C MET A 150 -4.79 -13.31 9.32
N THR A 151 -4.73 -12.50 10.37
CA THR A 151 -5.92 -11.83 10.93
C THR A 151 -6.50 -10.84 9.93
N ALA A 152 -5.67 -10.10 9.18
CA ALA A 152 -6.12 -9.19 8.14
C ALA A 152 -6.91 -9.95 7.07
N VAL A 153 -6.35 -11.02 6.50
CA VAL A 153 -7.02 -11.79 5.45
C VAL A 153 -8.26 -12.52 5.98
N GLY A 154 -8.21 -13.05 7.20
CA GLY A 154 -9.37 -13.61 7.87
C GLY A 154 -10.49 -12.60 8.04
N TRP A 155 -10.16 -11.35 8.40
CA TRP A 155 -11.13 -10.27 8.45
C TRP A 155 -11.74 -9.99 7.08
N ILE A 156 -10.97 -9.94 5.99
CA ILE A 156 -11.51 -9.72 4.63
C ILE A 156 -12.59 -10.74 4.30
N TYR A 157 -12.32 -12.01 4.59
CA TYR A 157 -13.28 -13.08 4.34
C TYR A 157 -14.51 -12.93 5.23
N TYR A 158 -14.33 -12.76 6.54
CA TYR A 158 -15.42 -12.55 7.50
C TYR A 158 -16.31 -11.36 7.12
N SER A 159 -15.72 -10.17 7.03
CA SER A 159 -16.44 -8.92 6.76
C SER A 159 -17.03 -8.90 5.34
N GLY A 160 -16.46 -9.64 4.38
CA GLY A 160 -17.05 -9.78 3.05
C GLY A 160 -18.45 -10.37 3.04
N PHE A 161 -18.79 -11.24 4.01
CA PHE A 161 -20.12 -11.85 4.11
C PHE A 161 -21.00 -11.25 5.21
N PHE A 162 -20.41 -10.86 6.34
CA PHE A 162 -21.17 -10.36 7.50
C PHE A 162 -21.25 -8.83 7.59
N HIS A 163 -20.31 -8.12 6.96
CA HIS A 163 -20.22 -6.66 6.95
C HIS A 163 -19.84 -6.11 5.56
N PRO A 164 -20.52 -6.51 4.47
CA PRO A 164 -20.15 -6.11 3.12
C PRO A 164 -20.20 -4.58 2.91
N GLU A 165 -20.99 -3.87 3.73
CA GLU A 165 -21.07 -2.41 3.77
C GLU A 165 -19.75 -1.73 4.21
N SER A 166 -18.87 -2.46 4.90
CA SER A 166 -17.58 -1.94 5.34
C SER A 166 -16.60 -1.67 4.20
N TYR A 167 -16.89 -2.20 3.00
CA TYR A 167 -16.07 -2.08 1.81
C TYR A 167 -16.73 -1.27 0.71
N GLN A 168 -15.90 -0.66 -0.13
CA GLN A 168 -16.38 -0.07 -1.38
C GLN A 168 -16.90 -1.18 -2.31
N ARG A 169 -18.13 -1.01 -2.83
CA ARG A 169 -18.82 -2.01 -3.67
C ARG A 169 -17.99 -2.48 -4.88
N SER A 170 -17.27 -1.57 -5.54
CA SER A 170 -16.41 -1.89 -6.68
C SER A 170 -15.25 -2.82 -6.28
N HIS A 171 -14.66 -2.62 -5.10
CA HIS A 171 -13.57 -3.44 -4.60
C HIS A 171 -14.08 -4.82 -4.17
N MET A 172 -15.20 -4.88 -3.45
CA MET A 172 -15.79 -6.16 -3.07
C MET A 172 -16.15 -7.00 -4.30
N ARG A 173 -16.74 -6.40 -5.34
CA ARG A 173 -17.03 -7.08 -6.61
C ARG A 173 -15.76 -7.65 -7.26
N LEU A 174 -14.65 -6.92 -7.18
CA LEU A 174 -13.35 -7.38 -7.71
C LEU A 174 -12.81 -8.57 -6.90
N ILE A 175 -12.86 -8.49 -5.57
CA ILE A 175 -12.44 -9.58 -4.67
C ILE A 175 -13.24 -10.83 -4.97
N LEU A 176 -14.58 -10.72 -5.01
CA LEU A 176 -15.50 -11.82 -5.30
C LEU A 176 -15.21 -12.49 -6.65
N LYS A 177 -14.97 -11.68 -7.70
CA LYS A 177 -14.56 -12.20 -9.01
C LYS A 177 -13.30 -13.06 -8.91
N TYR A 178 -12.27 -12.57 -8.23
CA TYR A 178 -10.98 -13.25 -8.15
C TYR A 178 -11.01 -14.52 -7.29
N VAL A 179 -11.91 -14.59 -6.30
CA VAL A 179 -12.14 -15.83 -5.54
C VAL A 179 -13.15 -16.78 -6.22
N LEU A 180 -13.52 -16.50 -7.47
CA LEU A 180 -14.50 -17.28 -8.25
C LEU A 180 -15.87 -17.41 -7.57
N LEU A 181 -16.31 -16.37 -6.86
CA LEU A 181 -17.66 -16.28 -6.33
C LEU A 181 -18.46 -15.26 -7.13
N THR A 182 -19.59 -15.69 -7.71
CA THR A 182 -20.43 -14.76 -8.48
C THR A 182 -21.11 -13.77 -7.53
N GLN A 183 -21.35 -12.55 -8.01
CA GLN A 183 -22.02 -11.52 -7.22
C GLN A 183 -23.41 -11.95 -6.73
N PRO A 184 -24.26 -12.61 -7.55
CA PRO A 184 -25.57 -13.09 -7.08
C PRO A 184 -25.46 -14.08 -5.91
N MET A 185 -24.56 -15.07 -6.01
CA MET A 185 -24.36 -16.05 -4.93
C MET A 185 -23.87 -15.41 -3.63
N ALA A 186 -22.94 -14.44 -3.74
CA ALA A 186 -22.45 -13.73 -2.57
C ALA A 186 -23.56 -12.89 -1.92
N SER A 187 -24.38 -12.21 -2.72
CA SER A 187 -25.49 -11.40 -2.23
C SER A 187 -26.59 -12.24 -1.58
N GLU A 188 -26.93 -13.39 -2.14
CA GLU A 188 -27.90 -14.32 -1.55
C GLU A 188 -27.45 -14.79 -0.14
N LEU A 189 -26.18 -15.21 0.00
CA LEU A 189 -25.61 -15.56 1.31
C LEU A 189 -25.60 -14.39 2.29
N GLN A 190 -25.17 -13.21 1.83
CA GLN A 190 -25.14 -11.99 2.65
C GLN A 190 -26.53 -11.65 3.19
N ASP A 191 -27.56 -11.75 2.36
CA ASP A 191 -28.93 -11.43 2.75
C ASP A 191 -29.48 -12.47 3.73
N GLN A 192 -29.22 -13.76 3.51
CA GLN A 192 -29.58 -14.80 4.48
C GLN A 192 -28.88 -14.60 5.84
N TYR A 193 -27.59 -14.25 5.86
CA TYR A 193 -26.89 -13.94 7.11
C TYR A 193 -27.42 -12.67 7.80
N ARG A 194 -27.88 -11.67 7.05
CA ARG A 194 -28.53 -10.46 7.60
C ARG A 194 -29.86 -10.78 8.28
N LEU A 195 -30.61 -11.73 7.74
CA LEU A 195 -31.85 -12.24 8.34
C LEU A 195 -31.59 -13.14 9.57
N GLY A 196 -30.33 -13.38 9.94
CA GLY A 196 -29.96 -14.23 11.06
C GLY A 196 -29.96 -15.74 10.74
N LEU A 197 -30.17 -16.11 9.48
CA LEU A 197 -30.07 -17.50 9.04
C LEU A 197 -28.61 -17.96 9.00
N ASN A 198 -28.39 -19.28 9.07
CA ASN A 198 -27.05 -19.88 9.00
C ASN A 198 -26.88 -20.83 7.80
N PRO A 199 -27.09 -20.36 6.56
CA PRO A 199 -26.89 -21.20 5.39
C PRO A 199 -25.46 -21.70 5.28
N ASN A 200 -25.32 -22.95 4.83
CA ASN A 200 -24.04 -23.50 4.46
C ASN A 200 -23.68 -23.04 3.03
N PRO A 201 -22.57 -22.32 2.82
CA PRO A 201 -22.21 -21.79 1.50
C PRO A 201 -21.93 -22.89 0.46
N CYS A 202 -21.67 -24.12 0.90
CA CYS A 202 -21.40 -25.26 0.03
C CYS A 202 -22.61 -25.62 -0.85
N SER A 203 -23.83 -25.53 -0.32
CA SER A 203 -25.06 -25.90 -1.06
C SER A 203 -25.32 -24.98 -2.26
N MET A 204 -24.95 -23.70 -2.14
CA MET A 204 -25.03 -22.74 -3.24
C MET A 204 -23.86 -22.84 -4.20
N ARG A 205 -22.67 -23.14 -3.70
CA ARG A 205 -21.43 -23.09 -4.49
C ARG A 205 -21.29 -24.25 -5.46
N HIS A 206 -21.65 -25.44 -5.03
CA HIS A 206 -21.46 -26.66 -5.82
C HIS A 206 -22.72 -27.53 -5.71
N LYS A 207 -23.83 -26.96 -6.17
CA LYS A 207 -25.14 -27.60 -6.19
C LYS A 207 -25.04 -28.98 -6.86
N GLY A 208 -25.47 -30.02 -6.15
CA GLY A 208 -25.44 -31.40 -6.64
C GLY A 208 -24.08 -32.09 -6.62
N MET A 209 -23.01 -31.45 -6.14
CA MET A 209 -21.70 -32.05 -5.98
C MET A 209 -21.26 -32.07 -4.51
N SER A 210 -20.53 -33.12 -4.12
CA SER A 210 -19.79 -33.10 -2.85
C SER A 210 -18.61 -32.14 -2.92
N CYS A 211 -18.15 -31.66 -1.76
CA CYS A 211 -17.00 -30.76 -1.64
C CYS A 211 -15.74 -31.34 -2.32
N ASN A 212 -15.51 -32.65 -2.19
CA ASN A 212 -14.37 -33.35 -2.79
C ASN A 212 -14.47 -33.41 -4.32
N GLN A 213 -15.67 -33.67 -4.86
CA GLN A 213 -15.91 -33.65 -6.31
C GLN A 213 -15.70 -32.25 -6.88
N PHE A 214 -16.21 -31.22 -6.20
CA PHE A 214 -15.99 -29.83 -6.63
C PHE A 214 -14.50 -29.46 -6.59
N ALA A 215 -13.77 -29.85 -5.54
CA ALA A 215 -12.34 -29.56 -5.43
C ALA A 215 -11.51 -30.21 -6.55
N ARG A 216 -11.90 -31.41 -7.00
CA ARG A 216 -11.25 -32.15 -8.10
C ARG A 216 -11.81 -31.85 -9.49
N SER A 217 -12.86 -31.04 -9.59
CA SER A 217 -13.43 -30.59 -10.87
C SER A 217 -12.52 -29.56 -11.56
N ASP A 218 -13.03 -28.90 -12.60
CA ASP A 218 -12.38 -27.76 -13.27
C ASP A 218 -12.19 -26.52 -12.38
N PHE A 219 -12.39 -26.63 -11.07
CA PHE A 219 -12.14 -25.54 -10.14
C PHE A 219 -10.66 -25.11 -10.14
N LEU A 220 -9.73 -26.04 -10.01
CA LEU A 220 -8.29 -25.75 -10.03
C LEU A 220 -7.84 -25.05 -11.32
N PRO A 221 -8.12 -25.57 -12.53
CA PRO A 221 -7.72 -24.89 -13.77
C PRO A 221 -8.39 -23.52 -13.95
N ARG A 222 -9.63 -23.33 -13.49
CA ARG A 222 -10.29 -22.01 -13.49
C ARG A 222 -9.58 -21.00 -12.58
N VAL A 223 -9.22 -21.40 -11.36
CA VAL A 223 -8.47 -20.54 -10.43
C VAL A 223 -7.12 -20.15 -11.03
N THR A 224 -6.40 -21.13 -11.59
CA THR A 224 -5.10 -20.88 -12.23
C THR A 224 -5.23 -19.95 -13.44
N SER A 225 -6.26 -20.10 -14.26
CA SER A 225 -6.52 -19.21 -15.40
C SER A 225 -6.74 -17.76 -14.96
N GLU A 226 -7.57 -17.53 -13.94
CA GLU A 226 -7.78 -16.17 -13.39
C GLU A 226 -6.51 -15.61 -12.73
N ALA A 227 -5.72 -16.45 -12.06
CA ALA A 227 -4.44 -16.05 -11.50
C ALA A 227 -3.49 -15.53 -12.59
N PHE A 228 -3.39 -16.24 -13.72
CA PHE A 228 -2.59 -15.78 -14.86
C PHE A 228 -3.14 -14.47 -15.45
N ARG A 229 -4.45 -14.35 -15.64
CA ARG A 229 -5.08 -13.11 -16.15
C ARG A 229 -4.80 -11.91 -15.26
N LEU A 230 -4.74 -12.09 -13.95
CA LEU A 230 -4.42 -11.04 -12.99
C LEU A 230 -2.93 -10.68 -12.99
N TYR A 231 -2.05 -11.67 -12.89
CA TYR A 231 -0.63 -11.44 -12.65
C TYR A 231 0.21 -11.24 -13.90
N PHE A 232 -0.21 -11.78 -15.05
CA PHE A 232 0.53 -11.62 -16.30
C PHE A 232 0.71 -10.14 -16.68
N PRO A 233 -0.34 -9.29 -16.75
CA PRO A 233 -0.18 -7.89 -17.12
C PRO A 233 0.72 -7.10 -16.15
N VAL A 234 0.63 -7.42 -14.85
CA VAL A 234 1.42 -6.76 -13.80
C VAL A 234 2.90 -7.12 -13.93
N HIS A 235 3.23 -8.42 -14.04
CA HIS A 235 4.62 -8.84 -14.17
C HIS A 235 5.20 -8.48 -15.53
N PHE A 236 4.39 -8.53 -16.59
CA PHE A 236 4.83 -8.22 -17.95
C PHE A 236 5.15 -6.73 -18.09
N SER A 237 4.28 -5.85 -17.60
CA SER A 237 4.55 -4.41 -17.59
C SER A 237 5.78 -4.07 -16.74
N ALA A 238 5.91 -4.63 -15.53
CA ALA A 238 7.09 -4.43 -14.69
C ALA A 238 8.37 -4.93 -15.37
N TRP A 239 8.30 -6.08 -16.07
CA TRP A 239 9.43 -6.61 -16.83
C TRP A 239 9.81 -5.72 -18.02
N LEU A 240 8.83 -5.16 -18.75
CA LEU A 240 9.08 -4.19 -19.82
C LEU A 240 9.74 -2.91 -19.29
N PHE A 241 9.22 -2.34 -18.21
CA PHE A 241 9.80 -1.14 -17.60
C PHE A 241 11.22 -1.39 -17.08
N ALA A 242 11.47 -2.57 -16.51
CA ALA A 242 12.80 -2.93 -16.03
C ALA A 242 13.84 -2.98 -17.16
N GLN A 243 13.45 -3.20 -18.42
CA GLN A 243 14.39 -3.17 -19.55
C GLN A 243 15.03 -1.80 -19.79
N ARG A 244 14.44 -0.72 -19.28
CA ARG A 244 15.01 0.64 -19.37
C ARG A 244 16.22 0.83 -18.46
N LEU A 245 16.44 -0.06 -17.49
CA LEU A 245 17.55 0.02 -16.55
C LEU A 245 18.80 -0.63 -17.15
N ALA A 246 19.89 0.15 -17.27
CA ALA A 246 21.15 -0.32 -17.83
C ALA A 246 21.66 -1.62 -17.14
N LYS A 247 21.54 -1.69 -15.81
CA LYS A 247 21.90 -2.86 -14.98
C LYS A 247 21.08 -4.13 -15.29
N VAL A 248 19.88 -3.98 -15.82
CA VAL A 248 19.02 -5.10 -16.21
C VAL A 248 19.34 -5.53 -17.64
N ARG A 249 19.53 -4.56 -18.54
CA ARG A 249 19.85 -4.79 -19.95
C ARG A 249 21.19 -5.48 -20.16
N SER A 250 22.17 -5.24 -19.28
CA SER A 250 23.48 -5.92 -19.32
C SER A 250 23.40 -7.44 -19.09
N ARG A 251 22.25 -7.98 -18.66
CA ARG A 251 22.08 -9.42 -18.43
C ARG A 251 21.53 -10.14 -19.67
N PRO A 252 21.96 -11.39 -19.93
CA PRO A 252 21.46 -12.19 -21.06
C PRO A 252 19.93 -12.29 -21.10
N MET A 253 19.36 -12.32 -22.31
CA MET A 253 17.90 -12.36 -22.51
C MET A 253 17.26 -13.60 -21.89
N SER A 254 17.90 -14.76 -22.03
CA SER A 254 17.46 -16.03 -21.39
C SER A 254 17.31 -15.89 -19.87
N THR A 255 18.28 -15.26 -19.20
CA THR A 255 18.23 -14.98 -17.76
C THR A 255 17.10 -14.01 -17.41
N ARG A 256 16.86 -12.98 -18.25
CA ARG A 256 15.76 -12.03 -18.05
C ARG A 256 14.40 -12.70 -18.19
N LEU A 257 14.22 -13.54 -19.21
CA LEU A 257 12.98 -14.28 -19.46
C LEU A 257 12.72 -15.32 -18.36
N ARG A 258 13.73 -16.12 -18.01
CA ARG A 258 13.64 -17.11 -16.92
C ARG A 258 13.21 -16.47 -15.60
N ARG A 259 13.76 -15.29 -15.25
CA ARG A 259 13.34 -14.56 -14.05
C ARG A 259 11.91 -14.04 -14.13
N PHE A 260 11.46 -13.59 -15.30
CA PHE A 260 10.07 -13.18 -15.51
C PHE A 260 9.13 -14.36 -15.30
N VAL A 261 9.37 -15.48 -16.00
CA VAL A 261 8.56 -16.70 -15.88
C VAL A 261 8.53 -17.21 -14.45
N ALA A 262 9.70 -17.29 -13.78
CA ALA A 262 9.76 -17.73 -12.39
C ALA A 262 8.98 -16.82 -11.42
N LYS A 263 8.97 -15.50 -11.64
CA LYS A 263 8.17 -14.55 -10.85
C LYS A 263 6.67 -14.70 -11.11
N LEU A 264 6.29 -14.84 -12.39
CA LEU A 264 4.91 -15.04 -12.79
C LEU A 264 4.34 -16.34 -12.21
N LEU A 265 5.06 -17.46 -12.38
CA LEU A 265 4.66 -18.76 -11.86
C LEU A 265 4.55 -18.76 -10.34
N ARG A 266 5.50 -18.12 -9.63
CA ARG A 266 5.45 -17.98 -8.18
C ARG A 266 4.19 -17.25 -7.70
N SER A 267 3.84 -16.12 -8.32
CA SER A 267 2.63 -15.38 -7.94
C SER A 267 1.34 -16.10 -8.32
N THR A 268 1.36 -16.79 -9.45
CA THR A 268 0.25 -17.63 -9.89
C THR A 268 0.04 -18.78 -8.91
N ALA A 269 1.12 -19.45 -8.49
CA ALA A 269 1.07 -20.52 -7.50
C ALA A 269 0.59 -20.00 -6.14
N TYR A 270 1.14 -18.88 -5.65
CA TYR A 270 0.67 -18.22 -4.43
C TYR A 270 -0.85 -17.99 -4.45
N PHE A 271 -1.35 -17.33 -5.49
CA PHE A 271 -2.77 -17.01 -5.59
C PHE A 271 -3.64 -18.26 -5.76
N THR A 272 -3.18 -19.22 -6.58
CA THR A 272 -3.90 -20.47 -6.80
C THR A 272 -4.03 -21.25 -5.50
N THR A 273 -2.92 -21.43 -4.77
CA THR A 273 -2.92 -22.09 -3.47
C THR A 273 -3.79 -21.33 -2.47
N PHE A 274 -3.68 -20.01 -2.41
CA PHE A 274 -4.48 -19.18 -1.51
C PHE A 274 -5.98 -19.39 -1.72
N VAL A 275 -6.46 -19.25 -2.95
CA VAL A 275 -7.89 -19.40 -3.28
C VAL A 275 -8.31 -20.86 -3.12
N TYR A 276 -7.54 -21.81 -3.64
CA TYR A 276 -7.88 -23.23 -3.57
C TYR A 276 -7.99 -23.73 -2.12
N VAL A 277 -6.98 -23.48 -1.30
CA VAL A 277 -6.96 -23.88 0.11
C VAL A 277 -8.08 -23.19 0.88
N GLY A 278 -8.33 -21.89 0.66
CA GLY A 278 -9.42 -21.19 1.33
C GLY A 278 -10.78 -21.80 1.08
N TRP A 279 -11.04 -22.23 -0.14
CA TRP A 279 -12.31 -22.85 -0.47
C TRP A 279 -12.42 -24.29 0.00
N VAL A 280 -11.38 -25.11 -0.20
CA VAL A 280 -11.36 -26.49 0.30
C VAL A 280 -11.53 -26.50 1.82
N LEU A 281 -10.81 -25.65 2.53
CA LEU A 281 -10.92 -25.50 3.98
C LEU A 281 -12.31 -25.03 4.40
N SER A 282 -12.87 -24.01 3.74
CA SER A 282 -14.23 -23.54 4.01
C SER A 282 -15.26 -24.67 3.82
N CYS A 283 -15.07 -25.53 2.82
CA CYS A 283 -15.96 -26.66 2.56
C CYS A 283 -15.84 -27.74 3.65
N HIS A 284 -14.62 -28.13 4.03
CA HIS A 284 -14.40 -29.12 5.09
C HIS A 284 -14.85 -28.63 6.47
N MET A 285 -14.75 -27.33 6.72
CA MET A 285 -15.25 -26.70 7.94
C MET A 285 -16.77 -26.42 7.91
N GLY A 286 -17.49 -26.87 6.88
CA GLY A 286 -18.94 -26.66 6.76
C GLY A 286 -19.72 -27.11 8.00
N LYS A 287 -19.47 -28.34 8.46
CA LYS A 287 -20.10 -28.92 9.67
C LYS A 287 -19.78 -28.11 10.94
N PHE A 288 -18.59 -27.53 11.02
CA PHE A 288 -18.23 -26.67 12.14
C PHE A 288 -19.09 -25.41 12.17
N GLY A 289 -19.25 -24.74 11.02
CA GLY A 289 -20.11 -23.56 10.92
C GLY A 289 -21.61 -23.85 11.01
N ASP A 290 -22.06 -25.06 10.68
CA ASP A 290 -23.47 -25.46 10.81
C ASP A 290 -23.94 -25.42 12.28
N ARG A 291 -23.03 -25.53 13.26
CA ARG A 291 -23.35 -25.54 14.70
C ARG A 291 -24.00 -24.25 15.21
N SER A 292 -23.53 -23.09 14.75
CA SER A 292 -24.14 -21.80 15.09
C SER A 292 -23.63 -20.68 14.18
N ILE A 293 -24.34 -19.55 14.15
CA ILE A 293 -23.89 -18.36 13.40
C ILE A 293 -22.51 -17.87 13.85
N THR A 294 -22.17 -18.00 15.13
CA THR A 294 -20.85 -17.64 15.66
C THR A 294 -19.76 -18.56 15.11
N HIS A 295 -20.03 -19.87 15.05
CA HIS A 295 -19.11 -20.82 14.44
C HIS A 295 -18.97 -20.58 12.93
N ARG A 296 -20.04 -20.18 12.23
CA ARG A 296 -19.98 -19.77 10.82
C ARG A 296 -19.10 -18.55 10.63
N LYS A 297 -19.23 -17.54 11.48
CA LYS A 297 -18.37 -16.35 11.46
C LYS A 297 -16.89 -16.71 11.63
N LEU A 298 -16.59 -17.59 12.59
CA LEU A 298 -15.24 -18.10 12.81
C LEU A 298 -14.75 -18.97 11.65
N GLN A 299 -15.62 -19.79 11.03
CA GLN A 299 -15.30 -20.55 9.82
C GLN A 299 -14.86 -19.62 8.68
N PHE A 300 -15.60 -18.55 8.40
CA PHE A 300 -15.18 -17.59 7.37
C PHE A 300 -13.86 -16.92 7.74
N PHE A 301 -13.69 -16.52 9.00
CA PHE A 301 -12.42 -15.94 9.45
C PHE A 301 -11.24 -16.89 9.23
N LEU A 302 -11.34 -18.15 9.67
CA LEU A 302 -10.31 -19.17 9.49
C LEU A 302 -10.11 -19.54 8.02
N GLY A 303 -11.19 -19.54 7.23
CA GLY A 303 -11.19 -19.75 5.78
C GLY A 303 -10.44 -18.67 5.00
N GLY A 304 -10.20 -17.49 5.59
CA GLY A 304 -9.27 -16.49 5.05
C GLY A 304 -7.89 -16.51 5.72
N ALA A 305 -7.84 -16.72 7.04
CA ALA A 305 -6.62 -16.64 7.83
C ALA A 305 -5.64 -17.77 7.53
N LEU A 306 -6.09 -19.03 7.50
CA LEU A 306 -5.20 -20.18 7.29
C LEU A 306 -4.61 -20.23 5.87
N PRO A 307 -5.37 -20.01 4.79
CA PRO A 307 -4.79 -19.98 3.44
C PRO A 307 -3.77 -18.88 3.24
N SER A 308 -3.80 -17.82 4.06
CA SER A 308 -2.84 -16.73 3.98
C SER A 308 -1.39 -17.20 4.22
N LEU A 309 -1.17 -18.37 4.83
CA LEU A 309 0.13 -19.05 4.90
C LEU A 309 0.73 -19.33 3.51
N ALA A 310 -0.09 -19.36 2.45
CA ALA A 310 0.38 -19.42 1.06
C ALA A 310 1.34 -18.26 0.72
N ILE A 311 1.35 -17.16 1.49
CA ILE A 311 2.30 -16.05 1.35
C ILE A 311 3.76 -16.51 1.46
N PHE A 312 4.04 -17.66 2.07
CA PHE A 312 5.38 -18.25 2.09
C PHE A 312 5.87 -18.68 0.71
N ILE A 313 4.98 -18.95 -0.25
CA ILE A 313 5.34 -19.19 -1.66
C ILE A 313 5.95 -17.93 -2.28
N GLU A 314 5.53 -16.74 -1.85
CA GLU A 314 6.09 -15.48 -2.31
C GLU A 314 7.48 -15.19 -1.71
N SER A 315 8.27 -14.40 -2.45
CA SER A 315 9.60 -14.01 -1.98
C SER A 315 9.48 -13.06 -0.78
N PRO A 316 10.44 -13.07 0.18
CA PRO A 316 10.40 -12.17 1.35
C PRO A 316 10.19 -10.69 0.96
N SER A 317 10.82 -10.23 -0.12
CA SER A 317 10.67 -8.88 -0.67
C SER A 317 9.25 -8.52 -1.13
N ARG A 318 8.42 -9.53 -1.44
CA ARG A 318 7.02 -9.38 -1.89
C ARG A 318 6.03 -9.46 -0.73
N ARG A 319 6.35 -10.22 0.33
CA ARG A 319 5.43 -10.46 1.46
C ARG A 319 5.04 -9.16 2.16
N ARG A 320 6.02 -8.31 2.46
CA ARG A 320 5.77 -7.04 3.17
C ARG A 320 4.89 -6.07 2.38
N PRO A 321 5.14 -5.76 1.09
CA PRO A 321 4.22 -4.93 0.31
C PRO A 321 2.80 -5.49 0.26
N ILE A 322 2.64 -6.81 0.12
CA ILE A 322 1.32 -7.46 0.11
C ILE A 322 0.64 -7.28 1.47
N GLY A 323 1.35 -7.56 2.56
CA GLY A 323 0.83 -7.41 3.92
C GLY A 323 0.44 -5.98 4.24
N LEU A 324 1.29 -5.00 3.90
CA LEU A 324 1.02 -3.59 4.14
C LEU A 324 -0.26 -3.13 3.44
N ILE A 325 -0.43 -3.47 2.16
CA ILE A 325 -1.64 -3.12 1.40
C ILE A 325 -2.87 -3.79 2.01
N LEU A 326 -2.81 -5.09 2.29
CA LEU A 326 -3.97 -5.82 2.83
C LEU A 326 -4.34 -5.36 4.24
N THR A 327 -3.37 -5.20 5.14
CA THR A 327 -3.60 -4.71 6.50
C THR A 327 -4.17 -3.30 6.49
N SER A 328 -3.65 -2.39 5.65
CA SER A 328 -4.21 -1.03 5.55
C SER A 328 -5.66 -1.05 5.05
N TYR A 329 -5.97 -1.91 4.08
CA TYR A 329 -7.34 -2.05 3.59
C TYR A 329 -8.29 -2.58 4.67
N VAL A 330 -7.83 -3.57 5.45
CA VAL A 330 -8.59 -4.17 6.54
C VAL A 330 -8.84 -3.19 7.67
N LEU A 331 -7.85 -2.39 8.05
CA LEU A 331 -8.02 -1.38 9.10
C LEU A 331 -9.11 -0.37 8.77
N VAL A 332 -9.27 0.00 7.48
CA VAL A 332 -10.40 0.84 7.05
C VAL A 332 -11.74 0.11 7.27
N SER A 333 -11.84 -1.15 6.87
CA SER A 333 -13.06 -1.95 7.07
C SER A 333 -13.37 -2.15 8.55
N MET A 334 -12.40 -2.54 9.36
CA MET A 334 -12.54 -2.67 10.82
C MET A 334 -13.00 -1.37 11.45
N GLY A 335 -12.39 -0.24 11.06
CA GLY A 335 -12.81 1.09 11.51
C GLY A 335 -14.26 1.39 11.13
N ASN A 336 -14.66 1.12 9.89
CA ASN A 336 -16.03 1.30 9.44
C ASN A 336 -17.02 0.47 10.27
N VAL A 337 -16.68 -0.79 10.59
CA VAL A 337 -17.54 -1.66 11.41
C VAL A 337 -17.58 -1.19 12.87
N ALA A 338 -16.42 -0.89 13.46
CA ALA A 338 -16.29 -0.49 14.86
C ALA A 338 -17.00 0.84 15.14
N PHE A 339 -16.85 1.82 14.25
CA PHE A 339 -17.36 3.18 14.45
C PHE A 339 -18.71 3.44 13.77
N ARG A 340 -19.36 2.44 13.16
CA ARG A 340 -20.66 2.60 12.46
C ARG A 340 -21.76 3.23 13.30
N ARG A 341 -21.73 3.00 14.63
CA ARG A 341 -22.72 3.52 15.59
C ARG A 341 -22.32 4.85 16.22
N ILE A 342 -21.18 5.44 15.84
CA ILE A 342 -20.67 6.68 16.41
C ILE A 342 -20.68 7.75 15.29
N PRO A 343 -21.76 8.55 15.18
CA PRO A 343 -21.98 9.42 14.01
C PRO A 343 -20.85 10.42 13.79
N TRP A 344 -20.30 11.01 14.85
CA TRP A 344 -19.24 12.02 14.75
C TRP A 344 -17.87 11.46 14.32
N LEU A 345 -17.67 10.14 14.39
CA LEU A 345 -16.47 9.45 13.89
C LEU A 345 -16.58 9.02 12.43
N GLN A 346 -17.74 9.20 11.80
CA GLN A 346 -17.92 8.88 10.38
C GLN A 346 -17.10 9.84 9.49
N PRO A 347 -16.56 9.37 8.34
CA PRO A 347 -15.77 10.20 7.45
C PRO A 347 -16.54 11.45 6.98
N GLY A 348 -16.04 12.63 7.36
CA GLY A 348 -16.65 13.91 7.02
C GLY A 348 -17.83 14.34 7.89
N ALA A 349 -18.12 13.62 8.98
CA ALA A 349 -19.23 13.95 9.88
C ALA A 349 -18.88 15.00 10.94
N SER A 350 -17.59 15.17 11.30
CA SER A 350 -17.18 16.18 12.28
C SER A 350 -15.82 16.83 11.95
N PRO A 351 -15.61 18.10 12.35
CA PRO A 351 -14.31 18.75 12.24
C PRO A 351 -13.26 18.08 13.15
N VAL A 352 -13.67 17.56 14.31
CA VAL A 352 -12.82 16.82 15.25
C VAL A 352 -12.18 15.60 14.57
N ARG A 353 -13.00 14.81 13.85
CA ARG A 353 -12.48 13.69 13.06
C ARG A 353 -11.48 14.15 12.01
N GLY A 354 -11.72 15.29 11.36
CA GLY A 354 -10.80 15.88 10.39
C GLY A 354 -9.43 16.26 11.00
N VAL A 355 -9.42 16.80 12.21
CA VAL A 355 -8.19 17.12 12.94
C VAL A 355 -7.43 15.85 13.33
N LEU A 356 -8.14 14.83 13.85
CA LEU A 356 -7.54 13.53 14.18
C LEU A 356 -6.92 12.87 12.94
N GLU A 357 -7.64 12.89 11.81
CA GLU A 357 -7.17 12.37 10.53
C GLU A 357 -5.91 13.10 10.03
N ALA A 358 -5.90 14.42 10.11
CA ALA A 358 -4.73 15.23 9.75
C ALA A 358 -3.54 14.98 10.69
N GLY A 359 -3.78 14.84 12.00
CA GLY A 359 -2.77 14.52 13.00
C GLY A 359 -2.15 13.13 12.78
N CYS A 360 -2.96 12.11 12.50
CA CYS A 360 -2.47 10.76 12.17
C CYS A 360 -1.63 10.77 10.89
N ALA A 361 -2.05 11.49 9.85
CA ALA A 361 -1.26 11.64 8.63
C ALA A 361 0.06 12.37 8.90
N ALA A 362 0.03 13.44 9.70
CA ALA A 362 1.21 14.20 10.09
C ALA A 362 2.24 13.33 10.82
N ALA A 363 1.80 12.59 11.83
CA ALA A 363 2.67 11.69 12.59
C ALA A 363 3.26 10.58 11.70
N ALA A 364 2.43 9.95 10.86
CA ALA A 364 2.87 8.85 9.99
C ALA A 364 3.89 9.30 8.93
N VAL A 365 3.66 10.46 8.30
CA VAL A 365 4.60 11.00 7.31
C VAL A 365 5.88 11.47 8.01
N ALA A 366 5.79 12.15 9.15
CA ALA A 366 6.95 12.59 9.92
C ALA A 366 7.87 11.42 10.32
N ALA A 367 7.29 10.29 10.73
CA ALA A 367 8.05 9.10 11.10
C ALA A 367 8.78 8.43 9.92
N THR A 368 8.31 8.62 8.68
CA THR A 368 8.79 7.85 7.52
C THR A 368 9.50 8.70 6.46
N ILE A 369 9.40 10.04 6.54
CA ILE A 369 9.89 10.94 5.49
C ILE A 369 11.41 10.86 5.34
N SER A 370 12.16 10.81 6.44
CA SER A 370 13.63 10.79 6.42
C SER A 370 14.13 9.53 5.69
N ALA A 371 13.66 8.36 6.11
CA ALA A 371 13.98 7.09 5.46
C ALA A 371 13.53 7.07 3.98
N SER A 372 12.38 7.69 3.65
CA SER A 372 11.89 7.78 2.28
C SER A 372 12.77 8.67 1.39
N LEU A 373 13.27 9.79 1.92
CA LEU A 373 14.19 10.68 1.20
C LEU A 373 15.55 10.01 0.97
N GLU A 374 16.04 9.23 1.93
CA GLU A 374 17.31 8.50 1.81
C GLU A 374 17.23 7.30 0.86
N SER A 375 16.13 6.57 0.85
CA SER A 375 15.98 5.34 0.05
C SER A 375 15.45 5.57 -1.38
N ASN A 376 14.70 6.65 -1.63
CA ASN A 376 13.97 6.83 -2.89
C ASN A 376 14.36 8.11 -3.62
N HIS A 377 15.11 7.95 -4.71
CA HIS A 377 15.52 9.05 -5.59
C HIS A 377 14.36 9.85 -6.19
N LEU A 378 13.23 9.22 -6.52
CA LEU A 378 12.07 9.93 -7.09
C LEU A 378 11.43 10.84 -6.03
N ILE A 379 11.16 10.31 -4.84
CA ILE A 379 10.60 11.09 -3.73
C ILE A 379 11.54 12.24 -3.39
N ARG A 380 12.84 11.97 -3.29
CA ARG A 380 13.88 12.97 -3.06
C ARG A 380 13.85 14.09 -4.10
N ARG A 381 13.86 13.76 -5.39
CA ARG A 381 13.83 14.75 -6.47
C ARG A 381 12.53 15.56 -6.50
N ILE A 382 11.40 14.91 -6.21
CA ILE A 382 10.10 15.58 -6.16
C ILE A 382 10.01 16.53 -4.96
N LEU A 383 10.50 16.14 -3.79
CA LEU A 383 10.32 16.92 -2.58
C LEU A 383 11.41 17.96 -2.35
N LEU A 384 12.68 17.65 -2.63
CA LEU A 384 13.81 18.57 -2.44
C LEU A 384 14.15 19.38 -3.71
N GLY A 385 13.74 18.89 -4.88
CA GLY A 385 14.20 19.44 -6.15
C GLY A 385 15.57 18.88 -6.56
N GLU A 386 16.04 19.23 -7.76
CA GLU A 386 17.16 18.52 -8.39
C GLU A 386 18.53 18.79 -7.74
N LEU A 387 18.80 20.03 -7.35
CA LEU A 387 20.08 20.40 -6.76
C LEU A 387 20.25 19.79 -5.35
N GLU A 388 19.25 19.96 -4.49
CA GLU A 388 19.26 19.42 -3.12
C GLU A 388 19.15 17.88 -3.10
N ALA A 389 18.50 17.27 -4.10
CA ALA A 389 18.48 15.82 -4.23
C ALA A 389 19.87 15.25 -4.58
N ARG A 390 20.64 15.95 -5.44
CA ARG A 390 22.00 15.56 -5.80
C ARG A 390 22.97 15.72 -4.64
N SER A 391 22.89 16.82 -3.88
CA SER A 391 23.75 17.01 -2.71
C SER A 391 23.51 15.93 -1.65
N LEU A 392 22.25 15.61 -1.35
CA LEU A 392 21.94 14.51 -0.43
C LEU A 392 22.40 13.15 -0.98
N GLN A 393 22.30 12.92 -2.28
CA GLN A 393 22.82 11.68 -2.89
C GLN A 393 24.34 11.56 -2.75
N GLN A 394 25.05 12.67 -2.86
CA GLN A 394 26.50 12.70 -2.70
C GLN A 394 26.90 12.43 -1.26
N GLN A 395 26.23 13.07 -0.28
CA GLN A 395 26.43 12.80 1.15
C GLN A 395 26.16 11.34 1.53
N LEU A 396 25.14 10.70 0.94
CA LEU A 396 24.85 9.29 1.18
C LEU A 396 25.97 8.38 0.64
N LYS A 397 26.48 8.67 -0.56
CA LYS A 397 27.61 7.94 -1.15
C LYS A 397 28.92 8.12 -0.38
N GLU A 398 29.14 9.29 0.21
CA GLU A 398 30.31 9.57 1.05
C GLU A 398 30.20 8.89 2.43
N ALA A 399 28.97 8.66 2.92
CA ALA A 399 28.71 7.95 4.16
C ALA A 399 28.77 6.41 4.04
N GLU A 400 28.46 5.85 2.86
CA GLU A 400 28.56 4.40 2.57
C GLU A 400 29.95 3.78 2.89
N PRO A 401 31.09 4.34 2.42
CA PRO A 401 32.41 3.78 2.71
C PRO A 401 32.81 3.94 4.18
N SER A 402 32.29 4.95 4.89
CA SER A 402 32.56 5.16 6.31
C SER A 402 31.82 4.15 7.21
N ALA A 403 30.68 3.63 6.75
CA ALA A 403 29.92 2.59 7.44
C ALA A 403 30.56 1.21 7.25
N GLU A 404 31.02 0.87 6.03
CA GLU A 404 31.74 -0.38 5.75
C GLU A 404 33.10 -0.47 6.50
N LEU A 405 33.77 0.67 6.73
CA LEU A 405 34.99 0.75 7.55
C LEU A 405 34.72 0.68 9.06
N ALA A 406 33.53 1.07 9.51
CA ALA A 406 33.12 1.00 10.92
C ALA A 406 32.59 -0.39 11.30
N GLU A 407 31.92 -1.09 10.37
CA GLU A 407 31.44 -2.46 10.54
C GLU A 407 32.59 -3.49 10.57
N ASN A 408 33.75 -3.15 9.98
CA ASN A 408 34.99 -3.96 10.02
C ASN A 408 35.92 -3.65 11.20
N LYS A 409 35.58 -2.70 12.08
CA LYS A 409 36.28 -2.51 13.36
C LYS A 409 35.50 -3.24 14.45
N GLU A 410 35.83 -4.50 14.67
CA GLU A 410 35.51 -5.17 15.95
C GLU A 410 36.01 -4.28 17.12
N PRO A 411 35.28 -4.19 18.23
CA PRO A 411 35.81 -3.56 19.43
C PRO A 411 37.06 -4.32 19.89
N PRO A 412 38.08 -3.64 20.45
CA PRO A 412 39.24 -4.32 20.99
C PRO A 412 38.76 -5.33 22.04
N ARG A 413 39.22 -6.58 21.91
CA ARG A 413 39.19 -7.55 23.00
C ARG A 413 40.15 -7.06 24.08
N ASP A 414 39.69 -6.11 24.89
CA ASP A 414 40.33 -5.81 26.16
C ASP A 414 39.96 -6.95 27.11
N GLY A 415 40.98 -7.72 27.48
CA GLY A 415 40.89 -8.82 28.41
C GLY A 415 40.57 -8.34 29.81
N TYR A 416 39.73 -9.11 30.51
CA TYR A 416 40.07 -9.86 31.72
C TYR A 416 39.17 -11.09 31.80
#